data_AF-A0A1Y2WMS4-F1
#
_entry.id   AF-A0A1Y2WMS4-F1
#
_cell.length_a   1.000
_cell.length_b   1.000
_cell.length_c   1.000
_cell.angle_alpha   90.00
_cell.angle_beta   90.00
_cell.angle_gamma   90.00
#
_symmetry.space_group_name_H-M   'P 1'
#
loop_
_entity.id
_entity.type
_entity.pdbx_description
1 polymer ?
#
loop_
_entity_poly.entity_id
_entity_poly.type
_entity_poly.pdbx_seq_one_letter_code
_entity_poly.pdbx_strand_id
1 'polypeptide(L)'
;MAEGVFRSIVKDQSSPYYNLIDRVDSCGTGGYHTGDEPDSRTMSTLESHGITNYTHAARKLRDSDFQDFDYIFAMDNANLADLMRWRDRSKKLSGSKAKIMLFGEFSGTGRKEVVQDPYYVGRDAFEKAYEQCKRFSTNFLEQAFPDAGKTTA
;
A
#
# COMPACT_ATOMS: atom_id res chain seq x y z
N MET A 1 2.58 -2.53 -6.97
CA MET A 1 3.57 -3.11 -6.03
C MET A 1 2.99 -3.27 -4.64
N ALA A 2 2.79 -2.19 -3.88
CA ALA A 2 2.34 -2.25 -2.48
C ALA A 2 1.07 -3.08 -2.27
N GLU A 3 0.02 -2.86 -3.08
CA GLU A 3 -1.22 -3.64 -3.00
C GLU A 3 -0.98 -5.15 -3.19
N GLY A 4 -0.23 -5.53 -4.23
CA GLY A 4 0.08 -6.94 -4.52
C GLY A 4 0.85 -7.61 -3.40
N VAL A 5 1.85 -6.92 -2.84
CA VAL A 5 2.63 -7.42 -1.69
C VAL A 5 1.77 -7.54 -0.43
N PHE A 6 0.96 -6.52 -0.13
CA PHE A 6 0.12 -6.54 1.06
C PHE A 6 -0.96 -7.63 0.97
N ARG A 7 -1.62 -7.75 -0.19
CA ARG A 7 -2.62 -8.78 -0.47
C ARG A 7 -2.05 -10.18 -0.36
N SER A 8 -0.83 -10.42 -0.86
CA SER A 8 -0.22 -11.74 -0.76
C SER A 8 0.02 -12.17 0.68
N ILE A 9 0.25 -11.23 1.60
CA ILE A 9 0.40 -11.53 3.03
C ILE A 9 -0.95 -11.83 3.69
N VAL A 10 -1.97 -11.01 3.46
CA VAL A 10 -3.24 -11.10 4.22
C VAL A 10 -4.26 -12.06 3.62
N LYS A 11 -4.00 -12.59 2.42
CA LYS A 11 -4.83 -13.62 1.76
C LYS A 11 -4.15 -14.99 1.69
N ASP A 12 -2.91 -15.12 2.18
CA ASP A 12 -2.27 -16.42 2.38
C ASP A 12 -2.88 -17.11 3.62
N GLN A 13 -3.40 -18.33 3.45
CA GLN A 13 -4.03 -19.10 4.52
C GLN A 13 -3.08 -19.51 5.63
N SER A 14 -1.77 -19.55 5.34
CA SER A 14 -0.73 -19.85 6.34
C SER A 14 -0.32 -18.61 7.15
N SER A 15 -0.73 -17.41 6.70
CA SER A 15 -0.42 -16.16 7.37
C SER A 15 -1.24 -15.98 8.64
N PRO A 16 -0.64 -15.52 9.75
CA PRO A 16 -1.40 -15.21 10.98
C PRO A 16 -2.38 -14.03 10.78
N TYR A 17 -2.23 -13.29 9.68
CA TYR A 17 -3.08 -12.16 9.32
C TYR A 17 -4.20 -12.55 8.34
N TYR A 18 -4.34 -13.84 8.00
CA TYR A 18 -5.37 -14.32 7.11
C TYR A 18 -6.76 -13.89 7.57
N ASN A 19 -7.53 -13.28 6.67
CA ASN A 19 -8.88 -12.75 6.93
C ASN A 19 -9.00 -11.64 8.00
N LEU A 20 -7.90 -11.08 8.50
CA LEU A 20 -7.96 -9.90 9.39
C LEU A 20 -8.19 -8.59 8.62
N ILE A 21 -7.88 -8.59 7.32
CA ILE A 21 -8.10 -7.46 6.43
C ILE A 21 -9.18 -7.82 5.41
N ASP A 22 -10.29 -7.09 5.48
CA ASP A 22 -11.42 -7.25 4.58
C ASP A 22 -11.04 -6.85 3.15
N ARG A 23 -10.64 -5.57 2.97
CA ARG A 23 -10.39 -4.95 1.67
C ARG A 23 -8.99 -4.35 1.56
N VAL A 24 -8.36 -4.57 0.40
CA VAL A 24 -7.09 -3.96 0.01
C VAL A 24 -7.22 -3.49 -1.44
N ASP A 25 -6.77 -2.28 -1.71
CA ASP A 25 -6.84 -1.65 -3.04
C ASP A 25 -5.74 -0.60 -3.17
N SER A 26 -5.52 -0.08 -4.38
CA SER A 26 -4.60 1.01 -4.66
C SER A 26 -5.16 2.01 -5.67
N CYS A 27 -4.61 3.23 -5.65
CA CYS A 27 -4.98 4.28 -6.59
C CYS A 27 -3.86 5.32 -6.72
N GLY A 28 -3.92 6.11 -7.80
CA GLY A 28 -3.05 7.27 -7.99
C GLY A 28 -3.71 8.56 -7.51
N THR A 29 -2.91 9.50 -7.00
CA THR A 29 -3.36 10.90 -6.77
C THR A 29 -3.62 11.61 -8.10
N GLY A 30 -2.86 11.23 -9.14
CA GLY A 30 -3.12 11.56 -10.54
C GLY A 30 -4.05 10.57 -11.25
N GLY A 31 -4.59 10.97 -12.40
CA GLY A 31 -5.47 10.14 -13.24
C GLY A 31 -4.87 9.68 -14.56
N TYR A 32 -3.59 9.95 -14.80
CA TYR A 32 -2.95 9.81 -16.12
C TYR A 32 -2.94 8.37 -16.68
N HIS A 33 -2.91 7.37 -15.80
CA HIS A 33 -2.84 5.95 -16.15
C HIS A 33 -4.15 5.21 -15.87
N THR A 34 -5.29 5.91 -15.78
CA THR A 34 -6.55 5.26 -15.41
C THR A 34 -6.94 4.21 -16.45
N GLY A 35 -7.12 2.96 -16.02
CA GLY A 35 -7.44 1.80 -16.85
C GLY A 35 -6.23 0.95 -17.23
N ASP A 36 -5.01 1.47 -17.10
CA ASP A 36 -3.79 0.74 -17.46
C ASP A 36 -3.53 -0.41 -16.48
N GLU A 37 -2.96 -1.50 -17.00
CA GLU A 37 -2.42 -2.58 -16.18
C GLU A 37 -1.15 -2.11 -15.43
N PRO A 38 -0.72 -2.80 -14.36
CA PRO A 38 0.51 -2.46 -13.67
C PRO A 38 1.71 -2.60 -14.60
N ASP A 39 2.72 -1.74 -14.43
CA ASP A 39 3.95 -1.81 -15.22
C ASP A 39 4.53 -3.24 -15.23
N SER A 40 4.86 -3.76 -16.41
CA SER A 40 5.38 -5.12 -16.60
C SER A 40 6.58 -5.45 -15.70
N ARG A 41 7.40 -4.47 -15.32
CA ARG A 41 8.52 -4.65 -14.38
C ARG A 41 8.04 -4.86 -12.95
N THR A 42 6.95 -4.18 -12.55
CA THR A 42 6.27 -4.48 -11.28
C THR A 42 5.74 -5.90 -11.29
N MET A 43 5.08 -6.31 -12.38
CA MET A 43 4.54 -7.68 -12.51
C MET A 43 5.66 -8.73 -12.45
N SER A 44 6.74 -8.52 -13.21
CA SER A 44 7.90 -9.42 -13.22
C SER A 44 8.56 -9.54 -11.84
N THR A 45 8.70 -8.44 -11.10
CA THR A 45 9.23 -8.47 -9.72
C THR A 45 8.26 -9.20 -8.77
N LEU A 46 6.95 -8.96 -8.87
CA LEU A 46 5.97 -9.68 -8.05
C LEU A 46 6.02 -11.19 -8.32
N GLU A 47 6.10 -11.59 -9.59
CA GLU A 47 6.20 -13.00 -10.01
C GLU A 47 7.47 -13.67 -9.52
N SER A 48 8.63 -12.99 -9.57
CA SER A 48 9.90 -13.54 -9.05
C SER A 48 9.85 -13.81 -7.55
N HIS A 49 8.93 -13.16 -6.83
CA HIS A 49 8.65 -13.36 -5.41
C HIS A 49 7.41 -14.23 -5.14
N GLY A 50 6.91 -14.95 -6.15
CA GLY A 50 5.81 -15.92 -6.01
C GLY A 50 4.41 -15.30 -6.03
N ILE A 51 4.27 -14.00 -6.30
CA ILE A 51 2.99 -13.32 -6.39
C ILE A 51 2.53 -13.30 -7.85
N THR A 52 1.89 -14.38 -8.28
CA THR A 52 1.54 -14.62 -9.71
C THR A 52 0.07 -14.36 -10.06
N ASN A 53 -0.78 -14.10 -9.06
CA ASN A 53 -2.23 -13.88 -9.24
C ASN A 53 -2.66 -12.43 -9.06
N TYR A 54 -1.71 -11.49 -9.02
CA TYR A 54 -2.00 -10.08 -8.86
C TYR A 54 -2.52 -9.49 -10.18
N THR A 55 -3.67 -8.82 -10.09
CA THR A 55 -4.24 -8.04 -11.18
C THR A 55 -4.79 -6.76 -10.60
N HIS A 56 -4.67 -5.67 -11.35
CA HIS A 56 -5.16 -4.36 -10.98
C HIS A 56 -5.34 -3.52 -12.24
N ALA A 57 -6.35 -2.65 -12.27
CA ALA A 57 -6.48 -1.62 -13.29
C ALA A 57 -6.33 -0.28 -12.58
N ALA A 58 -5.32 0.49 -13.00
CA ALA A 58 -4.99 1.75 -12.36
C ALA A 58 -6.22 2.66 -12.31
N ARG A 59 -6.44 3.30 -11.16
CA ARG A 59 -7.56 4.19 -10.95
C ARG A 59 -7.13 5.44 -10.21
N LYS A 60 -7.87 6.52 -10.43
CA LYS A 60 -7.70 7.76 -9.66
C LYS A 60 -8.36 7.64 -8.29
N LEU A 61 -7.73 8.27 -7.30
CA LEU A 61 -8.30 8.55 -5.98
C LEU A 61 -9.67 9.25 -6.09
N ARG A 62 -10.61 8.87 -5.22
CA ARG A 62 -11.96 9.40 -5.12
C ARG A 62 -12.28 9.81 -3.69
N ASP A 63 -13.26 10.69 -3.51
CA ASP A 63 -13.73 11.09 -2.18
C ASP A 63 -14.22 9.89 -1.35
N SER A 64 -14.83 8.88 -1.99
CA SER A 64 -15.28 7.66 -1.30
C SER A 64 -14.13 6.86 -0.70
N ASP A 65 -12.90 6.93 -1.25
CA ASP A 65 -11.76 6.21 -0.69
C ASP A 65 -11.45 6.65 0.75
N PHE A 66 -11.67 7.93 1.06
CA PHE A 66 -11.51 8.47 2.42
C PHE A 66 -12.62 8.05 3.37
N GLN A 67 -13.72 7.48 2.87
CA GLN A 67 -14.83 7.01 3.69
C GLN A 67 -14.81 5.49 3.85
N ASP A 68 -14.39 4.80 2.80
CA ASP A 68 -14.47 3.35 2.73
C ASP A 68 -13.21 2.63 3.26
N PHE A 69 -12.09 3.34 3.47
CA PHE A 69 -10.85 2.77 3.98
C PHE A 69 -10.45 3.37 5.34
N ASP A 70 -10.04 2.51 6.27
CA ASP A 70 -9.53 2.92 7.58
C ASP A 70 -8.13 3.55 7.50
N TYR A 71 -7.32 3.10 6.53
CA TYR A 71 -5.95 3.54 6.32
C TYR A 71 -5.72 3.87 4.84
N ILE A 72 -5.05 5.01 4.59
CA ILE A 72 -4.58 5.40 3.26
C ILE A 72 -3.09 5.69 3.36
N PHE A 73 -2.29 4.88 2.70
CA PHE A 73 -0.84 4.99 2.72
C PHE A 73 -0.31 5.73 1.49
N ALA A 74 0.41 6.82 1.73
CA ALA A 74 1.21 7.51 0.73
C ALA A 74 2.55 6.81 0.52
N MET A 75 3.00 6.68 -0.74
CA MET A 75 4.29 6.06 -1.04
C MET A 75 5.46 7.02 -0.80
N ASP A 76 5.24 8.31 -1.06
CA ASP A 76 6.20 9.39 -0.84
C ASP A 76 5.56 10.64 -0.21
N ASN A 77 6.39 11.67 0.03
CA ASN A 77 5.94 12.92 0.62
C ASN A 77 5.04 13.75 -0.32
N ALA A 78 5.18 13.61 -1.63
CA ALA A 78 4.35 14.34 -2.59
C ALA A 78 2.93 13.78 -2.60
N ASN A 79 2.78 12.45 -2.63
CA ASN A 79 1.52 11.75 -2.47
C ASN A 79 0.86 12.10 -1.13
N LEU A 80 1.63 12.14 -0.04
CA LEU A 80 1.10 12.50 1.27
C LEU A 80 0.54 13.94 1.26
N ALA A 81 1.29 14.88 0.70
CA ALA A 81 0.86 16.26 0.57
C ALA A 81 -0.40 16.38 -0.30
N ASP A 82 -0.48 15.65 -1.41
CA ASP A 82 -1.65 15.61 -2.29
C ASP A 82 -2.89 15.07 -1.56
N LEU A 83 -2.76 13.96 -0.82
CA LEU A 83 -3.85 13.37 -0.03
C LEU A 83 -4.37 14.33 1.03
N MET A 84 -3.46 14.98 1.77
CA MET A 84 -3.83 15.97 2.79
C MET A 84 -4.55 17.16 2.15
N ARG A 85 -4.02 17.71 1.04
CA ARG A 85 -4.66 18.81 0.30
C ARG A 85 -6.01 18.41 -0.30
N TRP A 86 -6.18 17.16 -0.71
CA TRP A 86 -7.45 16.65 -1.21
C TRP A 86 -8.49 16.61 -0.09
N ARG A 87 -8.12 16.01 1.05
CA ARG A 87 -8.96 15.95 2.26
C ARG A 87 -9.40 17.35 2.70
N ASP A 88 -8.45 18.27 2.84
CA ASP A 88 -8.72 19.60 3.42
C ASP A 88 -9.59 20.48 2.51
N ARG A 89 -9.56 20.26 1.19
CA ARG A 89 -10.40 21.00 0.24
C ARG A 89 -11.80 20.44 0.09
N SER A 90 -12.01 19.14 0.35
CA SER A 90 -13.32 18.53 0.17
C SER A 90 -14.17 18.65 1.44
N LYS A 91 -15.20 19.51 1.39
CA LYS A 91 -16.19 19.62 2.49
C LYS A 91 -16.88 18.28 2.80
N LYS A 92 -16.97 17.38 1.81
CA LYS A 92 -17.56 16.04 1.97
C LYS A 92 -16.74 15.11 2.85
N LEU A 93 -15.46 15.45 3.09
CA LEU A 93 -14.53 14.67 3.90
C LEU A 93 -14.44 15.18 5.34
N SER A 94 -15.24 16.18 5.70
CA SER A 94 -15.41 16.61 7.10
C SER A 94 -15.91 15.43 7.94
N GLY A 95 -15.06 14.93 8.84
CA GLY A 95 -15.38 13.77 9.69
C GLY A 95 -14.95 12.41 9.13
N SER A 96 -14.21 12.35 8.00
CA SER A 96 -13.54 11.12 7.57
C SER A 96 -12.64 10.57 8.69
N LYS A 97 -12.72 9.26 8.93
CA LYS A 97 -11.91 8.55 9.93
C LYS A 97 -10.65 7.93 9.35
N ALA A 98 -10.45 8.02 8.04
CA ALA A 98 -9.31 7.44 7.35
C ALA A 98 -8.00 8.04 7.89
N LYS A 99 -7.10 7.17 8.36
CA LYS A 99 -5.76 7.57 8.78
C LYS A 99 -4.88 7.68 7.53
N ILE A 100 -4.51 8.92 7.20
CA ILE A 100 -3.61 9.22 6.08
C ILE A 100 -2.20 9.35 6.62
N MET A 101 -1.28 8.52 6.13
CA MET A 101 0.12 8.54 6.59
C MET A 101 1.08 8.02 5.53
N LEU A 102 2.37 8.27 5.73
CA LEU A 102 3.41 7.73 4.86
C LEU A 102 3.57 6.23 5.13
N PHE A 103 3.64 5.39 4.08
CA PHE A 103 3.76 3.95 4.28
C PHE A 103 5.08 3.59 5.00
N GLY A 104 6.15 4.30 4.67
CA GLY A 104 7.44 4.11 5.33
C GLY A 104 7.52 4.64 6.76
N GLU A 105 6.42 5.03 7.39
CA GLU A 105 6.35 5.09 8.86
C GLU A 105 6.58 3.71 9.50
N PHE A 106 6.21 2.64 8.79
CA PHE A 106 6.44 1.25 9.20
C PHE A 106 7.79 0.72 8.73
N SER A 107 8.81 1.58 8.61
CA SER A 107 10.14 1.17 8.14
C SER A 107 10.86 0.20 9.08
N GLY A 108 10.59 0.30 10.38
CA GLY A 108 11.32 -0.40 11.44
C GLY A 108 12.74 0.14 11.68
N THR A 109 13.15 1.22 11.00
CA THR A 109 14.52 1.78 11.08
C THR A 109 14.65 2.97 12.04
N GLY A 110 13.58 3.31 12.76
CA GLY A 110 13.52 4.50 13.62
C GLY A 110 13.41 5.82 12.85
N ARG A 111 13.35 5.77 11.51
CA ARG A 111 13.13 6.94 10.64
C ARG A 111 12.12 6.60 9.57
N LYS A 112 11.31 7.59 9.18
CA LYS A 112 10.36 7.45 8.07
C LYS A 112 11.12 7.30 6.75
N GLU A 113 10.72 6.32 5.96
CA GLU A 113 11.22 6.11 4.59
C GLU A 113 10.18 6.49 3.55
N VAL A 114 10.64 6.76 2.32
CA VAL A 114 9.77 6.88 1.15
C VAL A 114 10.05 5.72 0.19
N VAL A 115 9.02 5.26 -0.50
CA VAL A 115 9.15 4.37 -1.65
C VAL A 115 9.33 5.27 -2.86
N GLN A 116 10.56 5.31 -3.39
CA GLN A 116 10.84 6.11 -4.59
C GLN A 116 10.19 5.48 -5.81
N ASP A 117 9.65 6.31 -6.70
CA ASP A 117 9.10 5.84 -7.97
C ASP A 117 10.21 5.13 -8.80
N PRO A 118 10.08 3.82 -9.05
CA PRO A 118 11.12 3.06 -9.74
C PRO A 118 11.14 3.29 -11.26
N TYR A 119 10.13 3.97 -11.82
CA TYR A 119 9.86 3.98 -13.25
C TYR A 119 11.05 4.44 -14.12
N TYR A 120 11.83 5.42 -13.63
CA TYR A 120 12.94 6.04 -14.34
C TYR A 120 14.34 5.56 -13.90
N VAL A 121 14.43 4.59 -12.99
CA VAL A 121 15.69 4.25 -12.30
C VAL A 121 16.23 2.87 -12.70
N GLY A 122 15.40 1.99 -13.27
CA GLY A 122 15.80 0.66 -13.75
C GLY A 122 15.33 -0.48 -12.85
N ARG A 123 15.71 -1.73 -13.17
CA ARG A 123 15.17 -2.94 -12.53
C ARG A 123 15.44 -3.02 -11.02
N ASP A 124 16.64 -2.65 -10.57
CA ASP A 124 17.01 -2.69 -9.15
C ASP A 124 16.11 -1.80 -8.28
N ALA A 125 15.52 -0.74 -8.87
CA ALA A 125 14.59 0.11 -8.15
C ALA A 125 13.23 -0.56 -7.91
N PHE A 126 12.77 -1.44 -8.81
CA PHE A 126 11.56 -2.24 -8.60
C PHE A 126 11.77 -3.24 -7.47
N GLU A 127 12.93 -3.89 -7.43
CA GLU A 127 13.30 -4.80 -6.35
C GLU A 127 13.35 -4.07 -5.00
N LYS A 128 14.00 -2.90 -4.95
CA LYS A 128 14.02 -2.06 -3.74
C LYS A 128 12.62 -1.65 -3.30
N ALA A 129 11.75 -1.26 -4.23
CA ALA A 129 10.37 -0.91 -3.93
C ALA A 129 9.59 -2.11 -3.39
N TYR A 130 9.81 -3.31 -3.93
CA TYR A 130 9.25 -4.54 -3.41
C TYR A 130 9.69 -4.80 -1.96
N GLU A 131 11.00 -4.75 -1.69
CA GLU A 131 11.58 -4.96 -0.36
C GLU A 131 11.04 -3.97 0.68
N GLN A 132 10.91 -2.70 0.30
CA GLN A 132 10.28 -1.69 1.15
C GLN A 132 8.79 -1.99 1.38
N CYS A 133 8.02 -2.30 0.34
CA CYS A 133 6.61 -2.64 0.48
C CYS A 133 6.41 -3.87 1.38
N LYS A 134 7.25 -4.90 1.23
CA LYS A 134 7.19 -6.12 2.04
C LYS A 134 7.47 -5.81 3.50
N ARG A 135 8.59 -5.12 3.78
CA ARG A 135 8.96 -4.72 5.15
C ARG A 135 7.88 -3.87 5.81
N PHE A 136 7.40 -2.83 5.12
CA PHE A 136 6.40 -1.91 5.68
C PHE A 136 5.07 -2.60 5.93
N SER A 137 4.66 -3.51 5.04
CA SER A 137 3.44 -4.32 5.21
C SER A 137 3.53 -5.19 6.46
N THR A 138 4.63 -5.93 6.62
CA THR A 138 4.84 -6.82 7.77
C THR A 138 4.83 -6.02 9.07
N ASN A 139 5.60 -4.93 9.16
CA ASN A 139 5.69 -4.12 10.37
C ASN A 139 4.35 -3.46 10.72
N PHE A 140 3.58 -3.00 9.72
CA PHE A 140 2.23 -2.49 9.95
C PHE A 140 1.32 -3.57 10.53
N LEU A 141 1.32 -4.76 9.95
CA LEU A 141 0.46 -5.87 10.39
C LEU A 141 0.81 -6.32 11.82
N GLU A 142 2.10 -6.41 12.16
CA GLU A 142 2.56 -6.71 13.52
C GLU A 142 2.09 -5.66 14.53
N GLN A 143 2.16 -4.37 14.16
CA GLN A 143 1.72 -3.29 15.03
C GLN A 143 0.19 -3.21 15.15
N ALA A 144 -0.54 -3.44 14.05
CA ALA A 144 -1.99 -3.36 14.00
C ALA A 144 -2.67 -4.56 14.66
N PHE A 145 -2.03 -5.74 14.59
CA PHE A 145 -2.54 -7.00 15.12
C PHE A 145 -1.47 -7.70 15.98
N PRO A 146 -1.08 -7.11 17.13
CA PRO A 146 0.03 -7.62 17.94
C PRO A 146 -0.21 -9.01 18.52
N ASP A 147 -1.46 -9.50 18.48
CA ASP A 147 -1.85 -10.82 18.98
C ASP A 147 -2.08 -11.84 17.85
N ALA A 148 -1.98 -11.44 16.58
CA ALA A 148 -2.03 -12.36 15.46
C ALA A 148 -0.86 -13.36 15.52
N GLY A 149 -1.16 -14.65 15.54
CA GLY A 149 -0.15 -15.72 15.59
C GLY A 149 0.36 -16.07 17.00
N LYS A 150 -0.08 -15.36 18.05
CA LYS A 150 0.11 -15.82 19.43
C LYS A 150 -0.97 -16.86 19.75
N THR A 151 -0.65 -18.14 19.59
CA THR A 151 -1.51 -19.22 20.11
C THR A 151 -1.67 -19.00 21.61
N THR A 152 -2.90 -18.81 22.09
CA THR A 152 -3.20 -18.89 23.53
C THR A 152 -2.81 -20.30 23.98
N ALA A 153 -1.73 -20.38 24.76
CA ALA A 153 -1.37 -21.57 25.51
C ALA A 153 -2.41 -21.89 26.59
#